data_AF-A0A2E9GZB2-F1
#
_entry.id   AF-A0A2E9GZB2-F1
#
_cell.length_a   1.000
_cell.length_b   1.000
_cell.length_c   1.000
_cell.angle_alpha   90.00
_cell.angle_beta   90.00
_cell.angle_gamma   90.00
#
_symmetry.space_group_name_H-M   'P 1'
#
loop_
_entity.id
_entity.type
_entity.pdbx_description
1 polymer ?
#
loop_
_entity_poly.entity_id
_entity_poly.type
_entity_poly.pdbx_seq_one_letter_code
_entity_poly.pdbx_strand_id
1 'polypeptide(L)'
;MQARWRKQQQQVLQALGITAYSLNKSSELSSDSSTCASFCYRIGPIYLQSTAPLPIETPRWLRDLCLIWDSQPVAVKAPASDAVVVGYEQLMQQVSSAAGKRQLWQQLQALG
;
A
#
# COMPACT_ATOMS: atom_id res chain seq x y z
N MET A 1 3.58 -22.52 -2.59
CA MET A 1 3.42 -23.98 -2.40
C MET A 1 2.06 -24.22 -1.76
N GLN A 2 1.15 -24.98 -2.39
CA GLN A 2 -0.16 -25.29 -1.78
C GLN A 2 0.00 -26.43 -0.77
N ALA A 3 -0.50 -26.25 0.44
CA ALA A 3 -0.56 -27.33 1.43
C ALA A 3 -1.55 -28.40 0.94
N ARG A 4 -1.06 -29.62 0.71
CA ARG A 4 -1.89 -30.74 0.25
C ARG A 4 -2.48 -31.48 1.45
N TRP A 5 -3.63 -31.01 1.93
CA TRP A 5 -4.32 -31.59 3.08
C TRP A 5 -4.87 -32.98 2.78
N ARG A 6 -4.77 -33.89 3.76
CA ARG A 6 -5.42 -35.22 3.69
C ARG A 6 -6.92 -35.09 4.01
N LYS A 7 -7.75 -35.98 3.47
CA LYS A 7 -9.22 -35.96 3.65
C LYS A 7 -9.67 -35.86 5.11
N GLN A 8 -9.01 -36.57 6.01
CA GLN A 8 -9.32 -36.52 7.45
C GLN A 8 -9.08 -35.13 8.07
N GLN A 9 -8.05 -34.41 7.62
CA GLN A 9 -7.76 -33.08 8.15
C GLN A 9 -8.81 -32.06 7.70
N GLN A 10 -9.30 -32.19 6.46
CA GLN A 10 -10.39 -31.34 5.96
C GLN A 10 -11.70 -31.57 6.75
N GLN A 11 -12.03 -32.83 7.06
CA GLN A 11 -13.22 -33.16 7.83
C GLN A 11 -13.16 -32.60 9.26
N VAL A 12 -12.00 -32.68 9.92
CA VAL A 12 -11.80 -32.11 11.26
C VAL A 12 -11.90 -30.59 11.23
N LEU A 13 -11.31 -29.92 10.24
CA LEU A 13 -11.41 -28.46 10.09
C LEU A 13 -12.86 -28.01 9.90
N GLN A 14 -13.64 -28.74 9.10
CA GLN A 14 -15.08 -28.48 8.93
C GLN A 14 -15.87 -28.71 10.22
N ALA A 15 -15.60 -29.80 10.94
CA ALA A 15 -16.26 -30.09 12.23
C ALA A 15 -15.96 -29.02 13.29
N LEU A 16 -14.77 -28.40 13.23
CA LEU A 16 -14.35 -27.32 14.13
C LEU A 16 -14.79 -25.92 13.64
N GLY A 17 -15.49 -25.83 12.50
CA GLY A 17 -15.90 -24.54 11.92
C GLY A 17 -14.75 -23.67 11.41
N ILE A 18 -13.56 -24.25 11.23
CA ILE A 18 -12.36 -23.52 10.79
C ILE A 18 -12.37 -23.46 9.27
N THR A 19 -12.61 -22.26 8.72
CA THR A 19 -12.54 -22.03 7.28
C THR A 19 -11.08 -22.01 6.83
N ALA A 20 -10.73 -22.87 5.89
CA ALA A 20 -9.38 -22.88 5.32
C ALA A 20 -9.18 -21.65 4.44
N TYR A 21 -8.25 -20.78 4.81
CA TYR A 21 -7.82 -19.66 3.96
C TYR A 21 -7.12 -20.20 2.71
N SER A 22 -7.81 -20.18 1.57
CA SER A 22 -7.18 -20.33 0.26
C SER A 22 -6.65 -18.99 -0.19
N LEU A 23 -5.38 -18.96 -0.63
CA LEU A 23 -4.83 -17.80 -1.29
C LEU A 23 -5.64 -17.56 -2.58
N ASN A 24 -6.50 -16.54 -2.58
CA ASN A 24 -7.29 -16.17 -3.74
C ASN A 24 -6.33 -15.74 -4.86
N LYS A 25 -6.04 -16.65 -5.80
CA LYS A 25 -5.54 -16.31 -7.14
C LYS A 25 -6.68 -15.72 -7.97
N SER A 26 -7.36 -14.72 -7.43
CA SER A 26 -8.50 -14.04 -8.04
C SER A 26 -8.32 -12.54 -7.85
N SER A 27 -7.14 -12.08 -8.24
CA SER A 27 -6.85 -10.67 -8.50
C SER A 27 -6.11 -10.57 -9.83
N GLU A 28 -6.62 -11.27 -10.84
CA GLU A 28 -6.24 -11.04 -12.22
C GLU A 28 -7.51 -10.74 -13.03
N LEU A 29 -7.52 -9.52 -13.58
CA LEU A 29 -8.15 -9.16 -14.85
C LEU A 29 -9.66 -8.89 -14.83
N SER A 30 -10.04 -7.78 -14.19
CA SER A 30 -11.03 -6.90 -14.82
C SER A 30 -10.27 -5.95 -15.73
N SER A 31 -10.20 -6.33 -17.01
CA SER A 31 -9.80 -5.45 -18.10
C SER A 31 -10.82 -4.33 -18.23
N ASP A 32 -10.46 -3.13 -17.79
CA ASP A 32 -10.96 -1.89 -18.38
C ASP A 32 -9.87 -0.82 -18.27
N SER A 33 -9.39 -0.42 -19.45
CA SER A 33 -8.53 0.73 -19.77
C SER A 33 -7.26 0.95 -18.93
N SER A 34 -6.14 0.50 -19.48
CA SER A 34 -4.95 1.35 -19.69
C SER A 34 -4.47 2.21 -18.51
N THR A 35 -3.83 1.61 -17.51
CA THR A 35 -2.65 2.18 -16.83
C THR A 35 -2.08 1.13 -15.90
N CYS A 36 -0.75 1.04 -15.85
CA CYS A 36 0.02 0.08 -15.07
C CYS A 36 -0.58 -0.09 -13.65
N ALA A 37 -0.85 -1.33 -13.22
CA ALA A 37 -1.46 -1.64 -11.94
C ALA A 37 -0.65 -1.02 -10.79
N SER A 38 -1.00 0.20 -10.40
CA SER A 38 -0.26 1.00 -9.44
C SER A 38 -0.75 0.66 -8.05
N PHE A 39 0.17 0.39 -7.13
CA PHE A 39 -0.15 0.13 -5.73
C PHE A 39 -0.48 1.45 -5.05
N CYS A 40 -1.66 1.55 -4.44
CA CYS A 40 -2.13 2.75 -3.75
C CYS A 40 -2.16 2.53 -2.23
N TYR A 41 -1.62 3.48 -1.48
CA TYR A 41 -1.61 3.48 -0.02
C TYR A 41 -2.13 4.82 0.50
N ARG A 42 -2.84 4.81 1.62
CA ARG A 42 -3.23 6.03 2.34
C ARG A 42 -2.31 6.22 3.55
N ILE A 43 -1.82 7.44 3.73
CA ILE A 43 -1.04 7.85 4.91
C ILE A 43 -1.54 9.23 5.34
N GLY A 44 -2.26 9.29 6.46
CA GLY A 44 -2.90 10.52 6.91
C GLY A 44 -3.80 11.15 5.82
N PRO A 45 -3.53 12.40 5.39
CA PRO A 45 -4.33 13.11 4.40
C PRO A 45 -3.97 12.79 2.94
N ILE A 46 -2.85 12.10 2.68
CA ILE A 46 -2.38 11.86 1.31
C ILE A 46 -2.56 10.41 0.86
N TYR A 47 -2.59 10.24 -0.46
CA TYR A 47 -2.50 8.96 -1.13
C TYR A 47 -1.12 8.82 -1.79
N LEU A 48 -0.47 7.71 -1.52
CA LEU A 48 0.84 7.34 -2.06
C LEU A 48 0.65 6.29 -3.15
N GLN A 49 1.09 6.59 -4.36
CA GLN A 49 1.12 5.65 -5.48
C GLN A 49 2.53 5.13 -5.71
N SER A 50 2.66 3.82 -5.95
CA SER A 50 3.93 3.22 -6.36
C SER A 50 3.73 2.21 -7.48
N THR A 51 4.77 2.05 -8.29
CA THR A 51 4.88 1.02 -9.31
C THR A 51 5.08 -0.38 -8.74
N ALA A 52 5.51 -0.49 -7.48
CA ALA A 52 5.77 -1.75 -6.79
C ALA A 52 5.16 -1.76 -5.38
N PRO A 53 5.02 -2.93 -4.73
CA PRO A 53 4.67 -2.99 -3.32
C PRO A 53 5.68 -2.21 -2.47
N LEU A 54 5.21 -1.54 -1.41
CA LEU A 54 6.13 -0.86 -0.49
C LEU A 54 7.11 -1.88 0.12
N PRO A 55 8.38 -1.50 0.30
CA PRO A 55 9.36 -2.38 0.91
C PRO A 55 8.98 -2.66 2.37
N ILE A 56 9.29 -3.88 2.83
CA ILE A 56 9.12 -4.27 4.24
C ILE A 56 9.90 -3.31 5.14
N GLU A 57 11.13 -2.99 4.74
CA GLU A 57 11.91 -1.93 5.37
C GLU A 57 11.54 -0.58 4.76
N THR A 58 10.63 0.12 5.45
CA THR A 58 10.23 1.47 5.06
C THR A 58 11.40 2.45 5.14
N PRO A 59 11.63 3.26 4.08
CA PRO A 59 12.68 4.26 4.09
C PRO A 59 12.43 5.31 5.18
N ARG A 60 13.50 5.92 5.70
CA ARG A 60 13.42 6.84 6.85
C ARG A 60 12.42 7.97 6.63
N TRP A 61 12.42 8.59 5.45
CA TRP A 61 11.49 9.68 5.13
C TRP A 61 10.02 9.26 5.26
N LEU A 62 9.69 8.02 4.87
CA LEU A 62 8.32 7.52 4.95
C LEU A 62 7.92 7.27 6.40
N ARG A 63 8.86 6.76 7.22
CA ARG A 63 8.67 6.66 8.67
C ARG A 63 8.45 8.02 9.31
N ASP A 64 9.20 9.04 8.91
CA ASP A 64 9.04 10.40 9.42
C ASP A 64 7.64 10.94 9.11
N LEU A 65 7.13 10.72 7.89
CA LEU A 65 5.74 11.06 7.54
C LEU A 65 4.70 10.32 8.38
N CYS A 66 4.93 9.03 8.65
CA CYS A 66 4.05 8.25 9.50
C CYS A 66 4.00 8.80 10.93
N LEU A 67 5.14 9.30 11.44
CA LEU A 67 5.21 9.95 12.75
C LEU A 67 4.52 11.30 12.77
N ILE A 68 4.68 12.11 11.72
CA ILE A 68 4.06 13.45 11.62
C ILE A 68 2.53 13.35 11.65
N TRP A 69 1.97 12.36 10.97
CA TRP A 69 0.51 12.18 10.86
C TRP A 69 -0.06 11.11 11.78
N ASP A 70 0.76 10.52 12.65
CA ASP A 70 0.38 9.41 13.52
C ASP A 70 -0.40 8.30 12.77
N SER A 71 0.08 7.94 11.57
CA SER A 71 -0.63 7.05 10.63
C SER A 71 0.35 6.14 9.91
N GLN A 72 0.03 4.86 9.80
CA GLN A 72 0.78 3.92 8.96
C GLN A 72 0.22 3.87 7.52
N PRO A 73 1.02 3.43 6.53
CA PRO A 73 0.54 3.22 5.16
C PRO A 73 -0.44 2.05 5.11
N VAL A 74 -1.67 2.35 4.68
CA VAL A 74 -2.72 1.34 4.50
C VAL A 74 -3.01 1.17 3.02
N ALA A 75 -2.92 -0.05 2.50
CA ALA A 75 -3.26 -0.34 1.12
C ALA A 75 -4.75 -0.04 0.87
N VAL A 76 -5.05 0.75 -0.16
CA VAL A 76 -6.40 1.19 -0.51
C VAL A 76 -6.65 1.01 -2.00
N LYS A 77 -7.93 1.02 -2.37
CA LYS A 77 -8.33 1.16 -3.78
C LYS A 77 -7.98 2.56 -4.29
N ALA A 78 -8.12 2.77 -5.59
CA ALA A 78 -7.83 4.03 -6.24
C ALA A 78 -8.40 5.24 -5.47
N PRO A 79 -7.64 6.35 -5.37
CA PRO A 79 -8.08 7.56 -4.70
C PRO A 79 -9.35 8.14 -5.33
N ALA A 80 -10.14 8.87 -4.54
CA ALA A 80 -11.20 9.73 -5.08
C ALA A 80 -10.60 10.84 -5.95
N SER A 81 -11.37 11.38 -6.89
CA SER A 81 -10.90 12.37 -7.89
C SER A 81 -10.23 13.61 -7.28
N ASP A 82 -10.65 14.01 -6.08
CA ASP A 82 -10.17 15.25 -5.43
C ASP A 82 -9.08 15.00 -4.38
N ALA A 83 -8.59 13.76 -4.26
CA ALA A 83 -7.60 13.41 -3.26
C ALA A 83 -6.19 13.83 -3.69
N VAL A 84 -5.36 14.19 -2.72
CA VAL A 84 -3.94 14.51 -2.95
C VAL A 84 -3.18 13.20 -3.18
N VAL A 85 -2.78 12.97 -4.43
CA VAL A 85 -2.03 11.80 -4.85
C VAL A 85 -0.57 12.16 -5.07
N VAL A 86 0.34 11.40 -4.47
CA VAL A 86 1.78 11.61 -4.55
C VAL A 86 2.47 10.33 -4.98
N GLY A 87 3.40 10.43 -5.94
CA GLY A 87 4.20 9.30 -6.41
C GLY A 87 5.34 8.96 -5.44
N TYR A 88 5.47 7.70 -5.05
CA TYR A 88 6.51 7.20 -4.15
C TYR A 88 7.91 7.40 -4.72
N GLU A 89 8.11 7.07 -6.00
CA GLU A 89 9.39 7.17 -6.69
C GLU A 89 9.81 8.65 -6.86
N GLN A 90 8.83 9.51 -7.15
CA GLN A 90 9.05 10.96 -7.23
C GLN A 90 9.45 11.54 -5.88
N LEU A 91 8.74 11.15 -4.80
CA LEU A 91 9.10 11.54 -3.44
C LEU A 91 10.49 11.07 -3.05
N MET A 92 10.82 9.82 -3.35
CA MET A 92 12.13 9.23 -3.08
C MET A 92 13.25 10.04 -3.76
N GLN A 93 13.05 10.47 -5.00
CA GLN A 93 13.98 11.36 -5.70
C GLN A 93 14.02 12.76 -5.08
N GLN A 94 12.87 13.34 -4.73
CA GLN A 94 12.81 14.69 -4.15
C GLN A 94 13.55 14.75 -2.80
N VAL A 95 13.31 13.78 -1.91
CA VAL A 95 13.95 13.74 -0.58
C VAL A 95 15.43 13.35 -0.63
N SER A 96 15.97 12.98 -1.80
CA SER A 96 17.41 12.73 -1.96
C SER A 96 18.26 14.02 -1.84
N SER A 97 17.64 15.19 -1.98
CA SER A 97 18.31 16.50 -1.89
C SER A 97 17.81 17.34 -0.71
N ALA A 98 18.67 18.20 -0.15
CA ALA A 98 18.28 19.11 0.94
C ALA A 98 17.20 20.11 0.51
N ALA A 99 17.29 20.61 -0.73
CA ALA A 99 16.28 21.50 -1.30
C ALA A 99 14.93 20.80 -1.46
N GLY A 100 14.91 19.56 -1.98
CA GLY A 100 13.69 18.80 -2.15
C GLY A 100 13.03 18.41 -0.83
N LYS A 101 13.80 18.11 0.23
CA LYS A 101 13.24 17.93 1.58
C LYS A 101 12.54 19.20 2.11
N ARG A 102 13.13 20.38 1.89
CA ARG A 102 12.51 21.66 2.29
C ARG A 102 11.21 21.91 1.55
N GLN A 103 11.21 21.67 0.23
CA GLN A 103 10.02 21.81 -0.59
C GLN A 103 8.91 20.84 -0.15
N LEU A 104 9.27 19.59 0.13
CA LEU A 104 8.34 18.60 0.67
C LEU A 104 7.75 19.07 2.00
N TRP A 105 8.59 19.58 2.91
CA TRP A 105 8.11 20.09 4.18
C TRP A 105 7.09 21.23 4.02
N GLN A 106 7.34 22.16 3.08
CA GLN A 106 6.39 23.23 2.77
C GLN A 106 5.06 22.69 2.22
N GLN A 107 5.11 21.66 1.37
CA GLN A 107 3.90 21.00 0.86
C GLN A 107 3.10 20.34 1.98
N LEU A 108 3.77 19.67 2.92
CA LEU A 108 3.11 19.05 4.08
C LEU A 108 2.45 20.07 4.99
N GLN A 109 3.08 21.21 5.22
CA GLN A 109 2.52 22.28 6.03
C GLN A 109 1.24 22.89 5.44
N ALA A 110 1.05 22.81 4.12
CA ALA A 110 -0.18 23.26 3.46
C ALA A 110 -1.32 22.23 3.53
N LEU A 111 -1.02 20.98 3.92
CA LEU A 111 -1.95 19.85 3.95
C LEU A 111 -2.49 19.53 5.35
N GLY A 112 -1.96 20.18 6.39
CA GLY A 112 -2.41 20.09 7.79
C GLY A 112 -3.16 21.34 8.21
#